data_AF-A0A352RFM1-F1
#
_entry.id   AF-A0A352RFM1-F1
#
_cell.length_a   1.000
_cell.length_b   1.000
_cell.length_c   1.000
_cell.angle_alpha   90.00
_cell.angle_beta   90.00
_cell.angle_gamma   90.00
#
_symmetry.space_group_name_H-M   'P 1'
#
loop_
_entity.id
_entity.type
_entity.pdbx_description
1 polymer ?
#
loop_
_entity_poly.entity_id
_entity_poly.type
_entity_poly.pdbx_seq_one_letter_code
_entity_poly.pdbx_strand_id
1 'polypeptide(L)'
;VLHPELLQLVVMDIYNNLTQKDQNYFRESREKRFGKALEEIVINRDERLPRFQKLLNPLRTTLKKQDFVAGETPGFSDYIVFGAFQWARCISEFSLLNADDSVYSWREKMLNLHDGLARNAVGYAV
;
A
#
# COMPACT_ATOMS: atom_id res chain seq x y z
N VAL A 1 10.58 4.94 2.75
CA VAL A 1 10.83 3.51 2.42
C VAL A 1 9.56 2.74 2.03
N LEU A 2 8.41 2.97 2.67
CA LEU A 2 7.16 2.25 2.39
C LEU A 2 6.67 2.38 0.93
N HIS A 3 6.48 3.60 0.43
CA HIS A 3 5.93 3.85 -0.91
C HIS A 3 6.75 3.23 -2.06
N PRO A 4 8.10 3.34 -2.12
CA PRO A 4 8.89 2.69 -3.17
C PRO A 4 8.82 1.16 -3.17
N GLU A 5 8.66 0.53 -2.01
CA GLU A 5 8.53 -0.94 -1.91
C GLU A 5 7.15 -1.39 -2.35
N LEU A 6 6.09 -0.69 -1.90
CA LEU A 6 4.72 -0.93 -2.39
C LEU A 6 4.61 -0.77 -3.91
N LEU A 7 5.19 0.30 -4.46
CA LEU A 7 5.17 0.57 -5.89
C LEU A 7 5.66 -0.65 -6.69
N GLN A 8 6.73 -1.31 -6.27
CA GLN A 8 7.28 -2.46 -6.98
C GLN A 8 6.39 -3.71 -6.91
N LEU A 9 5.53 -3.83 -5.88
CA LEU A 9 4.57 -4.93 -5.75
C LEU A 9 3.33 -4.73 -6.64
N VAL A 10 2.97 -3.48 -6.95
CA VAL A 10 1.72 -3.13 -7.67
C VAL A 10 1.97 -2.37 -8.97
N VAL A 11 3.21 -2.31 -9.48
CA VAL A 11 3.57 -1.43 -10.62
C VAL A 11 2.76 -1.73 -11.88
N MET A 12 2.53 -3.01 -12.17
CA MET A 12 1.70 -3.41 -13.31
C MET A 12 0.22 -3.16 -13.07
N ASP A 13 -0.26 -3.28 -11.84
CA ASP A 13 -1.65 -2.97 -11.51
C ASP A 13 -1.93 -1.48 -11.73
N ILE A 14 -0.98 -0.61 -11.37
CA ILE A 14 -1.04 0.82 -11.70
C ILE A 14 -1.12 1.02 -13.21
N TYR A 15 -0.17 0.45 -13.96
CA TYR A 15 -0.13 0.60 -15.42
C TYR A 15 -1.44 0.18 -16.08
N ASN A 16 -2.02 -0.94 -15.66
CA ASN A 16 -3.27 -1.49 -16.20
C ASN A 16 -4.50 -0.64 -15.88
N ASN A 17 -4.48 0.12 -14.78
CA ASN A 17 -5.58 1.01 -14.37
C ASN A 17 -5.42 2.45 -14.89
N LEU A 18 -4.29 2.80 -15.51
CA LEU A 18 -4.09 4.11 -16.10
C LEU A 18 -4.85 4.27 -17.41
N THR A 19 -5.25 5.52 -17.70
CA THR A 19 -5.75 5.87 -19.02
C THR A 19 -4.65 5.69 -20.07
N GLN A 20 -5.04 5.44 -21.32
CA GLN A 20 -4.07 5.24 -22.42
C GLN A 20 -3.08 6.41 -22.58
N LYS A 21 -3.52 7.64 -22.28
CA LYS A 21 -2.68 8.85 -22.34
C LYS A 21 -1.53 8.83 -21.32
N ASP A 22 -1.76 8.25 -20.15
CA ASP A 22 -0.79 8.24 -19.06
C ASP A 22 0.12 7.01 -19.08
N GLN A 23 -0.32 5.92 -19.72
CA GLN A 23 0.42 4.66 -19.79
C GLN A 23 1.81 4.80 -20.41
N ASN A 24 1.94 5.51 -21.54
CA ASN A 24 3.23 5.65 -22.24
C ASN A 24 4.26 6.34 -21.34
N TYR A 25 3.92 7.51 -20.79
CA TYR A 25 4.79 8.23 -19.87
C TYR A 25 5.09 7.41 -18.62
N PHE A 26 4.08 6.72 -18.05
CA PHE A 26 4.28 5.91 -16.87
C PHE A 26 5.29 4.79 -17.12
N ARG A 27 5.11 4.00 -18.19
CA ARG A 27 6.03 2.92 -18.54
C ARG A 27 7.45 3.46 -18.74
N GLU A 28 7.64 4.43 -19.63
CA GLU A 28 8.95 4.99 -19.92
C GLU A 28 9.65 5.53 -18.66
N SER A 29 8.94 6.31 -17.84
CA SER A 29 9.52 6.90 -16.63
C SER A 29 9.86 5.86 -15.56
N ARG A 30 9.04 4.80 -15.40
CA ARG A 30 9.27 3.76 -14.39
C ARG A 30 10.36 2.79 -14.84
N GLU A 31 10.33 2.34 -16.09
CA GLU A 31 11.38 1.45 -16.63
C GLU A 31 12.74 2.15 -16.63
N LYS A 32 12.81 3.44 -16.98
CA LYS A 32 14.04 4.24 -16.84
C LYS A 32 14.53 4.33 -15.40
N ARG A 33 13.61 4.47 -14.43
CA ARG A 33 13.95 4.56 -13.00
C ARG A 33 14.47 3.24 -12.44
N PHE A 34 13.90 2.11 -12.87
CA PHE A 34 14.21 0.79 -12.34
C PHE A 34 15.22 0.00 -13.18
N GLY A 35 15.50 0.42 -14.41
CA GLY A 35 16.40 -0.25 -15.35
C GLY A 35 15.89 -1.61 -15.82
N LYS A 36 14.57 -1.85 -15.74
CA LYS A 36 13.90 -3.13 -16.05
C LYS A 36 12.50 -2.87 -16.61
N ALA A 37 11.97 -3.82 -17.39
CA ALA A 37 10.57 -3.79 -17.80
C ALA A 37 9.62 -3.86 -16.60
N LEU A 38 8.43 -3.26 -16.70
CA LEU A 38 7.46 -3.28 -15.60
C LEU A 38 7.05 -4.70 -15.17
N GLU A 39 6.97 -5.60 -16.14
CA GLU A 39 6.66 -7.02 -15.96
C GLU A 39 7.73 -7.70 -15.09
N GLU A 40 9.02 -7.46 -15.35
CA GLU A 40 10.12 -7.99 -14.55
C GLU A 40 10.14 -7.44 -13.12
N ILE A 41 9.66 -6.21 -12.94
CA ILE A 41 9.57 -5.60 -11.61
C ILE A 41 8.51 -6.31 -10.77
N VAL A 42 7.43 -6.83 -11.36
CA VAL A 42 6.30 -7.42 -10.61
C VAL A 42 6.31 -8.96 -10.56
N ILE A 43 6.99 -9.64 -11.50
CA ILE A 43 6.86 -11.09 -11.80
C ILE A 43 6.94 -12.02 -10.58
N ASN A 44 7.66 -11.64 -9.52
CA ASN A 44 7.79 -12.40 -8.26
C ASN A 44 7.35 -11.56 -7.04
N ARG A 45 6.25 -10.82 -7.15
CA ARG A 45 5.73 -10.00 -6.03
C ARG A 45 5.34 -10.85 -4.81
N ASP A 46 4.77 -12.03 -5.01
CA ASP A 46 4.39 -12.95 -3.93
C ASP A 46 5.60 -13.42 -3.11
N GLU A 47 6.70 -13.80 -3.77
CA GLU A 47 7.94 -14.21 -3.10
C GLU A 47 8.60 -13.06 -2.30
N ARG A 48 8.37 -11.81 -2.74
CA ARG A 48 8.88 -10.60 -2.07
C ARG A 48 7.94 -10.08 -0.98
N LEU A 49 6.68 -10.51 -0.95
CA LEU A 49 5.70 -10.07 0.04
C LEU A 49 6.18 -10.29 1.48
N PRO A 50 6.78 -11.44 1.88
CA PRO A 50 7.32 -11.60 3.22
C PRO A 50 8.41 -10.59 3.57
N ARG A 51 9.24 -10.19 2.60
CA ARG A 51 10.26 -9.14 2.81
C ARG A 51 9.60 -7.79 3.04
N PHE A 52 8.60 -7.44 2.23
CA PHE A 52 7.80 -6.24 2.43
C PHE A 52 7.14 -6.23 3.81
N GLN A 53 6.51 -7.34 4.20
CA GLN A 53 5.88 -7.49 5.50
C GLN A 53 6.89 -7.30 6.64
N LYS A 54 8.14 -7.80 6.53
CA LYS A 54 9.17 -7.54 7.55
C LYS A 54 9.50 -6.05 7.72
N LEU A 55 9.40 -5.23 6.67
CA LEU A 55 9.60 -3.77 6.77
C LEU A 55 8.56 -3.09 7.65
N LEU A 56 7.41 -3.73 7.88
CA LEU A 56 6.35 -3.21 8.75
C LEU A 56 6.58 -3.51 10.24
N ASN A 57 7.63 -4.25 10.61
CA ASN A 57 7.91 -4.60 12.01
C ASN A 57 8.00 -3.41 12.98
N PRO A 58 8.59 -2.26 12.61
CA PRO A 58 8.56 -1.08 13.48
C PRO A 58 7.13 -0.58 13.72
N LEU A 59 6.31 -0.53 12.66
CA LEU A 59 4.91 -0.13 12.75
C LEU A 59 4.11 -1.10 13.63
N ARG A 60 4.31 -2.41 13.48
CA ARG A 60 3.71 -3.43 14.37
C ARG A 60 4.11 -3.24 15.82
N THR A 61 5.37 -2.92 16.07
CA THR A 61 5.88 -2.73 17.44
C THR A 61 5.21 -1.55 18.11
N THR A 62 4.99 -0.47 17.36
CA THR A 62 4.20 0.69 17.81
C THR A 62 2.75 0.29 18.05
N LEU A 63 2.06 -0.28 17.06
CA LEU A 63 0.62 -0.59 17.14
C LEU A 63 0.25 -1.70 18.13
N LYS A 64 1.24 -2.45 18.64
CA LYS A 64 1.05 -3.35 19.79
C LYS A 64 0.91 -2.62 21.13
N LYS A 65 1.31 -1.35 21.21
CA LYS A 65 1.34 -0.55 22.44
C LYS A 65 0.32 0.59 22.45
N GLN A 66 -0.18 1.00 21.28
CA GLN A 66 -1.05 2.15 21.10
C GLN A 66 -2.06 1.87 19.97
N ASP A 67 -3.22 2.52 20.03
CA ASP A 67 -4.32 2.27 19.10
C ASP A 67 -4.08 2.80 17.68
N PHE A 68 -3.34 3.92 17.60
CA PHE A 68 -2.95 4.64 16.40
C PHE A 68 -1.46 4.95 16.45
N VAL A 69 -0.83 5.25 15.33
CA VAL A 69 0.56 5.73 15.26
C VAL A 69 0.76 7.04 16.02
N ALA A 70 -0.28 7.87 16.11
CA ALA A 70 -0.27 9.10 16.91
C ALA A 70 -0.53 8.89 18.42
N GLY A 71 -0.89 7.68 18.87
CA GLY A 71 -1.21 7.38 20.27
C GLY A 71 -2.62 6.83 20.44
N GLU A 72 -3.41 7.43 21.34
CA GLU A 72 -4.78 6.98 21.66
C GLU A 72 -5.80 7.35 20.58
N THR A 73 -5.60 8.46 19.88
CA THR A 73 -6.48 8.96 18.81
C THR A 73 -5.70 9.13 17.50
N PRO A 74 -6.35 9.05 16.32
CA PRO A 74 -5.66 9.19 15.04
C PRO A 74 -5.07 10.59 14.89
N GLY A 75 -3.87 10.68 14.34
CA GLY A 75 -3.20 11.95 14.04
C GLY A 75 -2.59 11.98 12.65
N PHE A 76 -1.88 13.06 12.32
CA PHE A 76 -1.28 13.22 10.99
C PHE A 76 -0.28 12.11 10.64
N SER A 77 0.43 11.56 11.62
CA SER A 77 1.32 10.41 11.44
C SER A 77 0.58 9.17 10.93
N ASP A 78 -0.64 8.92 11.39
CA ASP A 78 -1.47 7.84 10.88
C ASP A 78 -1.81 8.03 9.41
N TYR A 79 -2.23 9.23 9.02
CA TYR A 79 -2.61 9.51 7.63
C TYR A 79 -1.41 9.42 6.67
N ILE A 80 -0.19 9.76 7.09
CA ILE A 80 1.02 9.58 6.28
C ILE A 80 1.25 8.11 5.95
N VAL A 81 1.10 7.22 6.94
CA VAL A 81 1.29 5.78 6.74
C VAL A 81 0.10 5.17 6.01
N PHE A 82 -1.12 5.54 6.40
CA PHE A 82 -2.37 5.03 5.87
C PHE A 82 -2.52 5.37 4.39
N GLY A 83 -2.11 6.56 3.96
CA GLY A 83 -2.17 6.97 2.56
C GLY A 83 -1.47 5.98 1.61
N ALA A 84 -0.38 5.34 2.07
CA ALA A 84 0.32 4.32 1.28
C ALA A 84 -0.55 3.06 1.07
N PHE A 85 -1.20 2.59 2.13
CA PHE A 85 -2.09 1.43 2.10
C PHE A 85 -3.40 1.73 1.36
N GLN A 86 -3.97 2.91 1.55
CA GLN A 86 -5.17 3.35 0.83
C GLN A 86 -4.89 3.46 -0.68
N TRP A 87 -3.75 4.05 -1.06
CA TRP A 87 -3.34 4.10 -2.47
C TRP A 87 -3.20 2.71 -3.08
N ALA A 88 -2.54 1.77 -2.38
CA ALA A 88 -2.43 0.39 -2.83
C ALA A 88 -3.80 -0.30 -2.98
N ARG A 89 -4.69 -0.12 -1.99
CA ARG A 89 -6.07 -0.63 -2.04
C ARG A 89 -6.88 -0.06 -3.20
N CYS A 90 -6.69 1.20 -3.57
CA CYS A 90 -7.40 1.81 -4.69
C CYS A 90 -6.96 1.26 -6.05
N ILE A 91 -5.78 0.62 -6.14
CA ILE A 91 -5.17 0.25 -7.42
C ILE A 91 -5.01 -1.25 -7.65
N SER A 92 -4.96 -2.06 -6.59
CA SER A 92 -4.63 -3.49 -6.70
C SER A 92 -5.44 -4.36 -5.76
N GLU A 93 -5.83 -5.54 -6.25
CA GLU A 93 -6.38 -6.65 -5.45
C GLU A 93 -5.30 -7.49 -4.74
N PHE A 94 -4.02 -7.11 -4.86
CA PHE A 94 -2.93 -7.79 -4.20
C PHE A 94 -2.97 -7.57 -2.67
N SER A 95 -3.24 -8.62 -1.91
CA SER A 95 -3.31 -8.53 -0.45
C SER A 95 -1.91 -8.40 0.17
N LEU A 96 -1.68 -7.28 0.86
CA LEU A 96 -0.38 -6.94 1.46
C LEU A 96 -0.24 -7.41 2.91
N LEU A 97 -1.37 -7.61 3.60
CA LEU A 97 -1.45 -7.81 5.04
C LEU A 97 -2.28 -9.05 5.33
N ASN A 98 -1.82 -9.86 6.28
CA ASN A 98 -2.62 -10.96 6.81
C ASN A 98 -3.69 -10.40 7.77
N ALA A 99 -4.85 -11.06 7.86
CA ALA A 99 -5.96 -10.61 8.70
C ALA A 99 -5.64 -10.57 10.20
N ASP A 100 -4.67 -11.35 10.66
CA ASP A 100 -4.18 -11.40 12.04
C ASP A 100 -3.08 -10.38 12.35
N ASP A 101 -2.72 -9.51 11.39
CA ASP A 101 -1.69 -8.48 11.56
C ASP A 101 -2.21 -7.25 12.34
N SER A 102 -1.43 -6.73 13.27
CA SER A 102 -1.74 -5.47 13.96
C SER A 102 -1.86 -4.28 13.00
N VAL A 103 -1.11 -4.29 11.88
CA VAL A 103 -1.23 -3.25 10.84
C VAL A 103 -2.56 -3.40 10.09
N TYR A 104 -3.03 -4.63 9.86
CA TYR A 104 -4.34 -4.88 9.26
C TYR A 104 -5.44 -4.30 10.16
N SER A 105 -5.40 -4.65 11.45
CA SER A 105 -6.38 -4.16 12.44
C SER A 105 -6.40 -2.63 12.54
N TRP A 106 -5.22 -1.99 12.58
CA TRP A 106 -5.12 -0.53 12.56
C TRP A 106 -5.64 0.09 11.25
N ARG A 107 -5.35 -0.52 10.09
CA ARG A 107 -5.88 -0.06 8.80
C ARG A 107 -7.41 -0.11 8.77
N GLU A 108 -8.03 -1.15 9.34
CA GLU A 108 -9.49 -1.23 9.46
C GLU A 108 -10.07 -0.10 10.31
N LYS A 109 -9.39 0.28 11.41
CA LYS A 109 -9.78 1.48 12.19
C LYS A 109 -9.72 2.74 11.32
N MET A 110 -8.62 2.94 10.60
CA MET A 110 -8.43 4.10 9.70
C MET A 110 -9.48 4.16 8.57
N LEU A 111 -9.85 3.01 8.00
CA LEU A 111 -10.89 2.89 6.97
C LEU A 111 -12.28 3.29 7.49
N ASN A 112 -12.54 3.12 8.79
CA ASN A 112 -13.83 3.45 9.43
C ASN A 112 -13.93 4.91 9.92
N LEU A 113 -12.83 5.66 9.91
CA LEU A 113 -12.87 7.09 10.27
C LEU A 113 -13.67 7.89 9.23
N HIS A 114 -14.18 9.05 9.66
CA HIS A 114 -14.90 10.01 8.80
C HIS A 114 -16.06 9.35 8.05
N ASP A 115 -16.93 8.65 8.78
CA ASP A 115 -18.10 7.92 8.25
C ASP A 115 -17.74 6.94 7.12
N GLY A 116 -16.54 6.35 7.21
CA GLY A 116 -16.06 5.38 6.23
C GLY A 116 -15.60 5.98 4.91
N LEU A 117 -15.23 7.26 4.86
CA LEU A 117 -14.80 7.96 3.63
C LEU A 117 -13.80 7.13 2.80
N ALA A 118 -12.75 6.61 3.44
CA ALA A 118 -11.72 5.83 2.74
C ALA A 118 -12.19 4.41 2.38
N ARG A 119 -13.05 3.80 3.20
CA ARG A 119 -13.67 2.49 2.92
C ARG A 119 -14.58 2.54 1.70
N ASN A 120 -15.36 3.60 1.58
CA ASN A 120 -16.34 3.79 0.51
C ASN A 120 -15.72 4.29 -0.80
N ALA A 121 -14.45 4.67 -0.80
CA ALA A 121 -13.72 4.99 -2.02
C ALA A 121 -13.57 3.75 -2.92
N VAL A 122 -13.64 3.98 -4.23
CA VAL A 122 -13.39 2.95 -5.26
C VAL A 122 -12.04 2.28 -4.99
N GLY A 123 -12.06 0.96 -4.86
CA GLY A 123 -10.88 0.15 -4.57
C GLY A 123 -11.26 -1.29 -4.30
N TYR A 124 -10.24 -2.10 -4.01
CA TYR A 124 -10.38 -3.54 -3.82
C TYR A 124 -10.65 -3.90 -2.35
N ALA A 125 -11.23 -5.08 -2.12
CA ALA A 125 -11.55 -5.60 -0.79
C ALA A 125 -10.34 -6.34 -0.16
N VAL A 126 -9.19 -5.66 -0.13
CA VAL A 126 -7.89 -6.19 0.36
C VAL A 126 -7.47 -5.59 1.68
#